data_AF-Q1YWV6-F1
#
_entry.id   AF-Q1YWV6-F1
#
_cell.length_a   1.000
_cell.length_b   1.000
_cell.length_c   1.000
_cell.angle_alpha   90.00
_cell.angle_beta   90.00
_cell.angle_gamma   90.00
#
_symmetry.space_group_name_H-M   'P 1'
#
loop_
_entity.id
_entity.type
_entity.pdbx_description
1 polymer ?
#
loop_
_entity_poly.entity_id
_entity_poly.type
_entity_poly.pdbx_seq_one_letter_code
_entity_poly.pdbx_strand_id
1 'polypeptide(L)'
;MAVSIPKWAADAAIVVLIFSVGAYSARVEFTIKELNKQIEELKTKSIPELDKKLAVQEGAISIHHGSDWSKRVEDNSLLKVVDLENKFNKSVSELGNDFNTNSKSIINVQIAIEAAHLWAKQQDKRIRDKRLEQFRALAVYSTAKSNDTIGVYINKQHTRGGDYKKGDHIVLINPLPPGLQVEVIVKGFLDDPASSNILVQLNEKLLVDIGLTTRDGQYELFIQNDSDILRWKKIEDVYKELIDKESTRITRQSR
;
A
#
# COMPACT_ATOMS: atom_id res chain seq x y z
N MET A 1 -0.83 -120.64 -36.71
CA MET A 1 0.15 -121.02 -35.68
C MET A 1 0.25 -119.86 -34.70
N ALA A 2 -0.09 -120.09 -33.43
CA ALA A 2 -0.07 -119.06 -32.39
C ALA A 2 1.39 -118.70 -32.08
N VAL A 3 1.72 -117.41 -32.22
CA VAL A 3 3.04 -116.88 -31.86
C VAL A 3 3.11 -116.84 -30.32
N SER A 4 3.76 -117.84 -29.72
CA SER A 4 4.02 -117.85 -28.28
C SER A 4 5.14 -116.85 -27.98
N ILE A 5 4.79 -115.74 -27.33
CA ILE A 5 5.77 -114.76 -26.86
C ILE A 5 6.70 -115.46 -25.85
N PRO A 6 8.03 -115.33 -25.97
CA PRO A 6 8.97 -115.91 -25.01
C PRO A 6 8.69 -115.38 -23.59
N LYS A 7 8.69 -116.23 -22.57
CA LYS A 7 8.40 -115.84 -21.17
C LYS A 7 9.22 -114.63 -20.69
N TRP A 8 10.49 -114.54 -21.10
CA TRP A 8 11.36 -113.41 -20.75
C TRP A 8 10.88 -112.06 -21.29
N ALA A 9 10.20 -112.03 -22.43
CA ALA A 9 9.65 -110.81 -23.01
C ALA A 9 8.35 -110.37 -22.31
N ALA A 10 7.55 -111.33 -21.82
CA ALA A 10 6.38 -111.05 -20.99
C ALA A 10 6.81 -110.51 -19.62
N ASP A 11 7.84 -111.09 -18.99
CA ASP A 11 8.38 -110.61 -17.72
C ASP A 11 9.00 -109.21 -17.85
N ALA A 12 9.75 -108.95 -18.93
CA ALA A 12 10.29 -107.62 -19.21
C ALA A 12 9.19 -106.58 -19.45
N ALA A 13 8.11 -106.94 -20.15
CA ALA A 13 6.97 -106.04 -20.37
C ALA A 13 6.26 -105.70 -19.06
N ILE A 14 6.06 -106.68 -18.15
CA ILE A 14 5.47 -106.45 -16.83
C ILE A 14 6.35 -105.53 -15.99
N VAL A 15 7.67 -105.74 -16.01
CA VAL A 15 8.62 -104.89 -15.28
C VAL A 15 8.61 -103.45 -15.84
N VAL A 16 8.60 -103.27 -17.16
CA VAL A 16 8.48 -101.94 -17.80
C VAL A 16 7.14 -101.27 -17.45
N LEU A 17 6.05 -102.03 -17.36
CA LEU A 17 4.73 -101.54 -16.99
C LEU A 17 4.67 -101.13 -15.50
N ILE A 18 5.30 -101.91 -14.60
CA ILE A 18 5.41 -101.58 -13.17
C ILE A 18 6.28 -100.34 -12.97
N PHE A 19 7.44 -100.26 -13.63
CA PHE A 19 8.32 -99.09 -13.52
C PHE A 19 7.72 -97.84 -14.15
N SER A 20 6.94 -97.96 -15.24
CA SER A 20 6.27 -96.80 -15.85
C SER A 20 5.07 -96.31 -15.03
N VAL A 21 4.27 -97.21 -14.44
CA VAL A 21 3.18 -96.84 -13.52
C VAL A 21 3.74 -96.25 -12.22
N GLY A 22 4.81 -96.84 -11.66
CA GLY A 22 5.51 -96.31 -10.49
C GLY A 22 6.19 -94.96 -10.72
N ALA A 23 6.79 -94.75 -11.91
CA ALA A 23 7.36 -93.46 -12.29
C ALA A 23 6.27 -92.39 -12.48
N TYR A 24 5.11 -92.76 -13.02
CA TYR A 24 3.99 -91.83 -13.21
C TYR A 24 3.33 -91.44 -11.88
N SER A 25 3.08 -92.40 -10.98
CA SER A 25 2.54 -92.12 -9.65
C SER A 25 3.49 -91.26 -8.81
N ALA A 26 4.80 -91.54 -8.86
CA ALA A 26 5.82 -90.71 -8.22
C ALA A 26 5.83 -89.28 -8.78
N ARG A 27 5.64 -89.10 -10.09
CA ARG A 27 5.59 -87.77 -10.74
C ARG A 27 4.35 -86.97 -10.34
N VAL A 28 3.20 -87.64 -10.20
CA VAL A 28 1.96 -87.02 -9.72
C VAL A 28 2.08 -86.65 -8.24
N GLU A 29 2.62 -87.52 -7.38
CA GLU A 29 2.90 -87.18 -5.98
C GLU A 29 3.88 -86.02 -5.83
N PHE A 30 4.92 -85.97 -6.66
CA PHE A 30 5.89 -84.87 -6.64
C PHE A 30 5.24 -83.54 -7.04
N THR A 31 4.35 -83.57 -8.03
CA THR A 31 3.62 -82.38 -8.50
C THR A 31 2.60 -81.90 -7.45
N ILE A 32 1.90 -82.82 -6.79
CA ILE A 32 0.97 -82.50 -5.69
C ILE A 32 1.74 -81.95 -4.47
N LYS A 33 2.89 -82.53 -4.12
CA LYS A 33 3.75 -82.03 -3.04
C LYS A 33 4.29 -80.63 -3.36
N GLU A 34 4.69 -80.37 -4.60
CA GLU A 34 5.17 -79.06 -5.03
C GLU A 34 4.04 -78.01 -5.05
N LEU A 35 2.84 -78.37 -5.49
CA LEU A 35 1.64 -77.50 -5.41
C LEU A 35 1.27 -77.17 -3.96
N ASN A 36 1.27 -78.17 -3.08
CA ASN A 36 0.98 -77.96 -1.65
C ASN A 36 2.05 -77.08 -1.00
N LYS A 37 3.32 -77.24 -1.38
CA LYS A 37 4.42 -76.38 -0.93
C LYS A 37 4.23 -74.93 -1.40
N GLN A 38 3.80 -74.70 -2.64
CA GLN A 38 3.50 -73.34 -3.14
C GLN A 38 2.28 -72.71 -2.45
N ILE A 39 1.22 -73.49 -2.18
CA ILE A 39 0.05 -73.02 -1.43
C ILE A 39 0.44 -72.68 0.02
N GLU A 40 1.25 -73.52 0.66
CA GLU A 40 1.78 -73.24 1.99
C GLU A 40 2.70 -72.01 1.98
N GLU A 41 3.56 -71.82 0.99
CA GLU A 41 4.39 -70.61 0.88
C GLU A 41 3.55 -69.34 0.68
N LEU A 42 2.49 -69.38 -0.14
CA LEU A 42 1.57 -68.26 -0.30
C LEU A 42 0.84 -67.93 1.01
N LYS A 43 0.40 -68.95 1.75
CA LYS A 43 -0.28 -68.78 3.04
C LYS A 43 0.64 -68.31 4.16
N THR A 44 1.86 -68.80 4.22
CA THR A 44 2.79 -68.56 5.34
C THR A 44 3.68 -67.35 5.14
N LYS A 45 3.97 -66.95 3.89
CA LYS A 45 4.86 -65.83 3.59
C LYS A 45 4.14 -64.65 2.96
N SER A 46 3.38 -64.89 1.89
CA SER A 46 2.86 -63.77 1.07
C SER A 46 1.64 -63.07 1.67
N ILE A 47 0.64 -63.82 2.14
CA ILE A 47 -0.57 -63.23 2.76
C ILE A 47 -0.21 -62.41 4.02
N PRO A 48 0.60 -62.94 4.97
CA PRO A 48 0.98 -62.18 6.16
C PRO A 48 1.83 -60.94 5.85
N GLU A 49 2.65 -60.98 4.80
CA GLU A 49 3.41 -59.80 4.35
C GLU A 49 2.52 -58.71 3.76
N LEU A 50 1.48 -59.10 3.01
CA LEU A 50 0.46 -58.18 2.50
C LEU A 50 -0.33 -57.56 3.65
N ASP A 51 -0.79 -58.36 4.61
CA ASP A 51 -1.50 -57.88 5.80
C ASP A 51 -0.63 -56.91 6.61
N LYS A 52 0.66 -57.23 6.77
CA LYS A 52 1.61 -56.34 7.46
C LYS A 52 1.79 -55.02 6.73
N LYS A 53 1.93 -55.04 5.39
CA LYS A 53 2.06 -53.82 4.58
C LYS A 53 0.80 -52.97 4.64
N LEU A 54 -0.37 -53.61 4.62
CA LEU A 54 -1.67 -52.94 4.67
C LEU A 54 -1.88 -52.30 6.06
N ALA A 55 -1.55 -53.01 7.14
CA ALA A 55 -1.58 -52.46 8.50
C ALA A 55 -0.63 -51.27 8.70
N VAL A 56 0.55 -51.28 8.08
CA VAL A 56 1.49 -50.14 8.11
C VAL A 56 0.90 -48.93 7.36
N GLN A 57 0.27 -49.15 6.21
CA GLN A 57 -0.39 -48.08 5.44
C GLN A 57 -1.61 -47.52 6.17
N GLU A 58 -2.48 -48.39 6.70
CA GLU A 58 -3.63 -47.98 7.51
C GLU A 58 -3.20 -47.21 8.76
N GLY A 59 -2.11 -47.64 9.41
CA GLY A 59 -1.51 -46.94 10.54
C GLY A 59 -1.02 -45.54 10.16
N ALA A 60 -0.30 -45.41 9.04
CA ALA A 60 0.18 -44.12 8.55
C ALA A 60 -0.97 -43.16 8.21
N ILE A 61 -1.99 -43.64 7.50
CA ILE A 61 -3.16 -42.83 7.14
C ILE A 61 -3.93 -42.41 8.40
N SER A 62 -4.08 -43.31 9.38
CA SER A 62 -4.77 -43.03 10.64
C SER A 62 -4.03 -42.04 11.52
N ILE A 63 -2.68 -42.01 11.50
CA ILE A 63 -1.89 -41.00 12.21
C ILE A 63 -2.10 -39.60 11.61
N HIS A 64 -2.14 -39.50 10.27
CA HIS A 64 -2.24 -38.20 9.59
C HIS A 64 -3.66 -37.66 9.50
N HIS A 65 -4.65 -38.53 9.36
CA HIS A 65 -6.04 -38.13 9.18
C HIS A 65 -6.91 -38.40 10.40
N GLY A 66 -6.52 -39.26 11.34
CA GLY A 66 -7.36 -39.69 12.47
C GLY A 66 -7.99 -41.07 12.23
N SER A 67 -8.35 -41.79 13.29
CA SER A 67 -8.79 -43.20 13.26
C SER A 67 -10.13 -43.46 12.55
N ASP A 68 -10.89 -42.41 12.25
CA ASP A 68 -12.17 -42.42 11.54
C ASP A 68 -12.03 -42.05 10.04
N TRP A 69 -10.81 -42.00 9.51
CA TRP A 69 -10.54 -41.60 8.13
C TRP A 69 -11.30 -42.44 7.09
N SER A 70 -11.42 -43.75 7.30
CA SER A 70 -12.11 -44.65 6.35
C SER A 70 -13.59 -44.27 6.19
N LYS A 71 -14.27 -44.03 7.31
CA LYS A 71 -15.67 -43.54 7.33
C LYS A 71 -15.79 -42.18 6.65
N ARG A 72 -14.81 -41.29 6.85
CA ARG A 72 -14.82 -39.96 6.23
C ARG A 72 -14.50 -39.97 4.73
N VAL A 73 -13.76 -40.96 4.25
CA VAL A 73 -13.58 -41.22 2.81
C VAL A 73 -14.89 -41.74 2.21
N GLU A 74 -15.56 -42.68 2.88
CA GLU A 74 -16.85 -43.25 2.45
C GLU A 74 -17.96 -42.18 2.40
N ASP A 75 -18.00 -41.30 3.40
CA ASP A 75 -19.00 -40.22 3.52
C ASP A 75 -18.63 -38.96 2.70
N ASN A 76 -17.62 -39.01 1.82
CA ASN A 76 -17.12 -37.87 1.02
C ASN A 76 -16.75 -36.61 1.82
N SER A 77 -16.50 -36.75 3.13
CA SER A 77 -16.12 -35.62 4.00
C SER A 77 -14.62 -35.30 3.95
N LEU A 78 -13.80 -36.23 3.46
CA LEU A 78 -12.43 -35.97 3.03
C LEU A 78 -12.46 -35.40 1.60
N LEU A 79 -12.14 -34.10 1.49
CA LEU A 79 -12.06 -33.39 0.21
C LEU A 79 -11.03 -34.05 -0.71
N LYS A 80 -11.36 -34.16 -2.00
CA LYS A 80 -10.42 -34.69 -3.00
C LYS A 80 -9.21 -33.76 -3.10
N VAL A 81 -8.05 -34.30 -3.48
CA VAL A 81 -6.81 -33.52 -3.67
C VAL A 81 -7.03 -32.33 -4.61
N VAL A 82 -7.86 -32.50 -5.64
CA VAL A 82 -8.27 -31.43 -6.58
C VAL A 82 -9.02 -30.30 -5.87
N ASP A 83 -9.86 -30.60 -4.88
CA ASP A 83 -10.60 -29.58 -4.11
C ASP A 83 -9.69 -28.81 -3.16
N LEU A 84 -8.67 -29.47 -2.61
CA LEU A 84 -7.63 -28.84 -1.80
C LEU A 84 -6.73 -27.94 -2.65
N GLU A 85 -6.34 -28.39 -3.84
CA GLU A 85 -5.57 -27.60 -4.81
C GLU A 85 -6.35 -26.37 -5.27
N ASN A 86 -7.64 -26.52 -5.56
CA ASN A 86 -8.51 -25.39 -5.90
C ASN A 86 -8.66 -24.40 -4.74
N LYS A 87 -8.82 -24.88 -3.50
CA LYS A 87 -8.85 -24.01 -2.31
C LYS A 87 -7.52 -23.30 -2.10
N PHE A 88 -6.40 -23.99 -2.26
CA PHE A 88 -5.07 -23.41 -2.14
C PHE A 88 -4.85 -22.32 -3.20
N ASN A 89 -5.12 -22.61 -4.47
CA ASN A 89 -5.00 -21.64 -5.57
C ASN A 89 -5.90 -20.42 -5.35
N LYS A 90 -7.11 -20.63 -4.84
CA LYS A 90 -8.02 -19.54 -4.45
C LYS A 90 -7.42 -18.70 -3.33
N SER A 91 -6.92 -19.31 -2.26
CA SER A 91 -6.27 -18.57 -1.15
C SER A 91 -5.01 -17.84 -1.58
N VAL A 92 -4.20 -18.41 -2.48
CA VAL A 92 -3.03 -17.73 -3.06
C VAL A 92 -3.46 -16.51 -3.87
N SER A 93 -4.50 -16.64 -4.69
CA SER A 93 -5.04 -15.52 -5.47
C SER A 93 -5.63 -14.43 -4.57
N GLU A 94 -6.38 -14.80 -3.52
CA GLU A 94 -6.95 -13.86 -2.55
C GLU A 94 -5.83 -13.12 -1.81
N LEU A 95 -4.81 -13.84 -1.32
CA LEU A 95 -3.66 -13.24 -0.65
C LEU A 95 -2.88 -12.28 -1.57
N GLY A 96 -2.69 -12.64 -2.84
CA GLY A 96 -2.05 -11.77 -3.83
C GLY A 96 -2.85 -10.49 -4.09
N ASN A 97 -4.18 -10.58 -4.15
CA ASN A 97 -5.07 -9.44 -4.31
C ASN A 97 -5.06 -8.54 -3.07
N ASP A 98 -5.12 -9.11 -1.88
CA ASP A 98 -5.04 -8.39 -0.61
C ASP A 98 -3.69 -7.69 -0.44
N PHE A 99 -2.59 -8.37 -0.78
CA PHE A 99 -1.25 -7.79 -0.77
C PHE A 99 -1.15 -6.58 -1.70
N ASN A 100 -1.62 -6.73 -2.95
CA ASN A 100 -1.59 -5.63 -3.93
C ASN A 100 -2.46 -4.45 -3.49
N THR A 101 -3.62 -4.71 -2.90
CA THR A 101 -4.53 -3.68 -2.39
C THR A 101 -3.90 -2.94 -1.20
N ASN A 102 -3.35 -3.67 -0.24
CA ASN A 102 -2.70 -3.10 0.93
C ASN A 102 -1.42 -2.32 0.54
N SER A 103 -0.64 -2.82 -0.41
CA SER A 103 0.55 -2.11 -0.93
C SER A 103 0.18 -0.77 -1.56
N LYS A 104 -0.86 -0.72 -2.41
CA LYS A 104 -1.37 0.54 -2.98
C LYS A 104 -1.89 1.49 -1.89
N SER A 105 -2.54 0.96 -0.86
CA SER A 105 -3.02 1.74 0.28
C SER A 105 -1.86 2.40 1.05
N ILE A 106 -0.80 1.64 1.34
CA ILE A 106 0.41 2.15 2.01
C ILE A 106 1.06 3.28 1.20
N ILE A 107 1.20 3.12 -0.12
CA ILE A 107 1.75 4.15 -1.01
C ILE A 107 0.90 5.43 -0.96
N ASN A 108 -0.44 5.31 -1.05
CA ASN A 108 -1.34 6.45 -0.98
C ASN A 108 -1.26 7.19 0.37
N VAL A 109 -1.17 6.45 1.47
CA VAL A 109 -0.98 7.03 2.81
C VAL A 109 0.36 7.77 2.90
N GLN A 110 1.43 7.19 2.36
CA GLN A 110 2.73 7.83 2.34
C GLN A 110 2.73 9.14 1.51
N ILE A 111 2.08 9.14 0.35
CA ILE A 111 1.89 10.34 -0.48
C ILE A 111 1.06 11.39 0.29
N ALA A 112 0.01 10.99 0.99
CA ALA A 112 -0.80 11.91 1.79
C ALA A 112 0.00 12.55 2.93
N ILE A 113 0.82 11.77 3.63
CA ILE A 113 1.71 12.28 4.69
C ILE A 113 2.73 13.27 4.10
N GLU A 114 3.34 12.95 2.96
CA GLU A 114 4.30 13.83 2.30
C GLU A 114 3.64 15.13 1.82
N ALA A 115 2.44 15.06 1.24
CA ALA A 115 1.66 16.22 0.86
C ALA A 115 1.34 17.12 2.07
N ALA A 116 0.91 16.53 3.19
CA ALA A 116 0.63 17.26 4.42
C ALA A 116 1.88 17.95 4.97
N HIS A 117 3.02 17.27 4.96
CA HIS A 117 4.29 17.84 5.42
C HIS A 117 4.78 19.00 4.52
N LEU A 118 4.66 18.85 3.19
CA LEU A 118 5.00 19.93 2.26
C LEU A 118 4.06 21.13 2.42
N TRP A 119 2.77 20.88 2.59
CA TRP A 119 1.78 21.92 2.84
C TRP A 119 2.04 22.65 4.17
N ALA A 120 2.34 21.91 5.24
CA ALA A 120 2.68 22.49 6.54
C ALA A 120 3.91 23.39 6.46
N LYS A 121 4.97 22.96 5.76
CA LYS A 121 6.16 23.79 5.50
C LYS A 121 5.83 25.09 4.77
N GLN A 122 4.91 25.04 3.80
CA GLN A 122 4.44 26.24 3.10
C GLN A 122 3.66 27.17 4.04
N GLN A 123 2.81 26.64 4.94
CA GLN A 123 2.10 27.46 5.93
C GLN A 123 3.04 28.10 6.94
N ASP A 124 4.03 27.36 7.44
CA ASP A 124 5.03 27.92 8.38
C ASP A 124 5.85 29.03 7.73
N LYS A 125 6.21 28.85 6.45
CA LYS A 125 6.85 29.90 5.67
C LYS A 125 5.92 31.11 5.54
N ARG A 126 4.64 30.92 5.21
CA ARG A 126 3.64 32.00 5.13
C ARG A 126 3.52 32.78 6.44
N ILE A 127 3.44 32.11 7.58
CA ILE A 127 3.31 32.79 8.88
C ILE A 127 4.56 33.59 9.20
N ARG A 128 5.75 33.04 8.89
CA ARG A 128 7.02 33.76 9.07
C ARG A 128 7.12 34.96 8.13
N ASP A 129 6.86 34.78 6.84
CA ASP A 129 6.92 35.85 5.85
C ASP A 129 5.92 36.96 6.20
N LYS A 130 4.67 36.60 6.54
CA LYS A 130 3.64 37.55 7.01
C LYS A 130 4.09 38.34 8.25
N ARG A 131 4.75 37.68 9.21
CA ARG A 131 5.26 38.35 10.43
C ARG A 131 6.50 39.19 10.18
N LEU A 132 7.35 38.82 9.23
CA LEU A 132 8.54 39.58 8.84
C LEU A 132 8.19 40.79 7.97
N GLU A 133 7.10 40.69 7.20
CA GLU A 133 6.58 41.77 6.35
C GLU A 133 5.69 42.76 7.11
N GLN A 134 5.19 42.38 8.30
CA GLN A 134 4.48 43.30 9.19
C GLN A 134 5.49 44.12 10.00
N PHE A 135 5.48 45.43 9.83
CA PHE A 135 6.30 46.32 10.64
C PHE A 135 5.49 47.53 11.11
N ARG A 136 5.99 48.17 12.16
CA ARG A 136 5.36 49.30 12.82
C ARG A 136 5.92 50.60 12.24
N ALA A 137 5.05 51.53 11.86
CA ALA A 137 5.44 52.81 11.30
C ALA A 137 4.48 53.92 11.69
N LEU A 138 4.98 55.16 11.67
CA LEU A 138 4.15 56.34 11.85
C LEU A 138 3.48 56.71 10.53
N ALA A 139 2.18 56.97 10.60
CA ALA A 139 1.37 57.47 9.53
C ALA A 139 0.76 58.82 9.94
N VAL A 140 0.57 59.72 8.98
CA VAL A 140 -0.03 61.03 9.21
C VAL A 140 -1.28 61.25 8.40
N TYR A 141 -2.15 62.08 8.94
CA TYR A 141 -3.35 62.51 8.25
C TYR A 141 -3.05 63.63 7.24
N SER A 142 -3.52 63.48 6.00
CA SER A 142 -3.54 64.57 5.02
C SER A 142 -4.74 65.49 5.24
N THR A 143 -4.49 66.76 5.53
CA THR A 143 -5.54 67.78 5.61
C THR A 143 -6.12 68.18 4.25
N ALA A 144 -5.52 67.70 3.15
CA ALA A 144 -6.05 67.94 1.81
C ALA A 144 -7.30 67.08 1.57
N LYS A 145 -8.43 67.73 1.29
CA LYS A 145 -9.67 67.06 0.86
C LYS A 145 -9.43 66.32 -0.46
N SER A 146 -9.06 65.06 -0.38
CA SER A 146 -8.91 64.17 -1.52
C SER A 146 -10.16 63.30 -1.63
N ASN A 147 -10.75 63.21 -2.83
CA ASN A 147 -11.85 62.27 -3.09
C ASN A 147 -11.36 60.80 -3.20
N ASP A 148 -10.07 60.55 -3.00
CA ASP A 148 -9.49 59.22 -3.13
C ASP A 148 -9.78 58.36 -1.90
N THR A 149 -10.48 57.25 -2.10
CA THR A 149 -10.97 56.42 -1.01
C THR A 149 -10.01 55.30 -0.61
N ILE A 150 -9.01 54.98 -1.43
CA ILE A 150 -8.11 53.82 -1.21
C ILE A 150 -6.63 54.14 -1.47
N GLY A 151 -6.31 55.33 -1.98
CA GLY A 151 -4.94 55.73 -2.28
C GLY A 151 -4.19 56.32 -1.09
N VAL A 152 -2.94 55.90 -0.89
CA VAL A 152 -2.01 56.47 0.09
C VAL A 152 -0.73 56.99 -0.58
N TYR A 153 -0.05 57.91 0.11
CA TYR A 153 1.27 58.40 -0.32
C TYR A 153 2.35 57.89 0.63
N ILE A 154 3.46 57.42 0.06
CA ILE A 154 4.61 56.88 0.81
C ILE A 154 5.74 57.88 0.84
N ASN A 155 6.32 58.17 2.00
CA ASN A 155 7.49 59.01 2.11
C ASN A 155 8.76 58.23 1.74
N LYS A 156 9.47 58.67 0.70
CA LYS A 156 10.73 58.04 0.27
C LYS A 156 11.90 58.25 1.24
N GLN A 157 11.83 59.29 2.07
CA GLN A 157 12.86 59.58 3.07
C GLN A 157 12.80 58.65 4.29
N HIS A 158 11.71 57.88 4.44
CA HIS A 158 11.61 56.86 5.47
C HIS A 158 12.47 55.64 5.11
N THR A 159 13.08 55.01 6.11
CA THR A 159 13.98 53.85 5.94
C THR A 159 13.39 52.69 5.14
N ARG A 160 12.07 52.49 5.25
CA ARG A 160 11.28 51.48 4.51
C ARG A 160 10.54 52.02 3.28
N GLY A 161 10.58 53.32 3.04
CA GLY A 161 9.81 53.97 1.97
C GLY A 161 10.37 53.74 0.57
N GLY A 162 11.66 53.41 0.46
CA GLY A 162 12.36 53.23 -0.82
C GLY A 162 11.97 51.99 -1.61
N ASP A 163 11.37 50.98 -0.96
CA ASP A 163 11.05 49.70 -1.59
C ASP A 163 9.69 49.70 -2.30
N TYR A 164 8.83 50.68 -1.99
CA TYR A 164 7.47 50.77 -2.52
C TYR A 164 7.43 51.38 -3.93
N LYS A 165 6.52 50.87 -4.75
CA LYS A 165 6.22 51.36 -6.10
C LYS A 165 4.77 51.83 -6.18
N LYS A 166 4.49 52.71 -7.14
CA LYS A 166 3.11 53.10 -7.44
C LYS A 166 2.34 51.87 -7.93
N GLY A 167 1.14 51.67 -7.38
CA GLY A 167 0.32 50.50 -7.65
C GLY A 167 0.56 49.33 -6.69
N ASP A 168 1.54 49.41 -5.79
CA ASP A 168 1.69 48.39 -4.76
C ASP A 168 0.49 48.40 -3.82
N HIS A 169 0.02 47.20 -3.48
CA HIS A 169 -1.01 47.00 -2.47
C HIS A 169 -0.34 46.84 -1.12
N ILE A 170 -0.86 47.53 -0.12
CA ILE A 170 -0.40 47.42 1.27
C ILE A 170 -1.60 47.34 2.19
N VAL A 171 -1.44 46.64 3.31
CA VAL A 171 -2.46 46.54 4.34
C VAL A 171 -2.03 47.39 5.53
N LEU A 172 -2.90 48.31 5.92
CA LEU A 172 -2.74 49.13 7.11
C LEU A 172 -3.58 48.51 8.23
N ILE A 173 -2.97 48.29 9.39
CA ILE A 173 -3.61 47.64 10.53
C ILE A 173 -3.47 48.54 11.75
N ASN A 174 -4.58 48.85 12.39
CA ASN A 174 -4.59 49.59 13.64
C ASN A 174 -4.13 48.68 14.80
N PRO A 175 -3.08 49.05 15.57
CA PRO A 175 -2.67 48.28 16.74
C PRO A 175 -3.69 48.35 17.88
N LEU A 176 -4.53 49.39 17.94
CA LEU A 176 -5.50 49.61 19.02
C LEU A 176 -6.75 50.38 18.52
N PRO A 177 -7.93 49.73 18.42
CA PRO A 177 -8.20 48.33 18.74
C PRO A 177 -7.60 47.36 17.71
N PRO A 178 -7.03 46.22 18.15
CA PRO A 178 -6.44 45.25 17.24
C PRO A 178 -7.53 44.60 16.36
N GLY A 179 -7.26 44.52 15.05
CA GLY A 179 -8.11 43.78 14.09
C GLY A 179 -8.83 44.64 13.06
N LEU A 180 -8.80 45.97 13.18
CA LEU A 180 -9.22 46.86 12.09
C LEU A 180 -8.08 47.00 11.10
N GLN A 181 -8.35 46.60 9.86
CA GLN A 181 -7.39 46.65 8.77
C GLN A 181 -8.05 47.15 7.48
N VAL A 182 -7.30 47.88 6.68
CA VAL A 182 -7.74 48.35 5.35
C VAL A 182 -6.64 48.09 4.33
N GLU A 183 -7.05 47.65 3.15
CA GLU A 183 -6.16 47.50 2.00
C GLU A 183 -6.14 48.81 1.22
N VAL A 184 -4.94 49.29 0.89
CA VAL A 184 -4.73 50.55 0.20
C VAL A 184 -3.69 50.40 -0.90
N ILE A 185 -3.75 51.30 -1.87
CA ILE A 185 -2.85 51.30 -3.02
C ILE A 185 -1.90 52.49 -2.91
N VAL A 186 -0.62 52.24 -3.15
CA VAL A 186 0.39 53.31 -3.22
C VAL A 186 0.13 54.16 -4.46
N LYS A 187 -0.41 55.37 -4.26
CA LYS A 187 -0.73 56.31 -5.34
C LYS A 187 0.47 57.14 -5.77
N GLY A 188 1.31 57.50 -4.80
CA GLY A 188 2.39 58.43 -5.03
C GLY A 188 3.39 58.47 -3.89
N PHE A 189 4.35 59.36 -4.05
CA PHE A 189 5.45 59.50 -3.12
C PHE A 189 5.50 60.91 -2.58
N LEU A 190 5.80 61.02 -1.29
CA LEU A 190 6.25 62.24 -0.65
C LEU A 190 7.77 62.21 -0.63
N ASP A 191 8.36 63.38 -0.84
CA ASP A 191 9.79 63.59 -0.70
C ASP A 191 9.98 64.73 0.32
N ASP A 192 9.59 64.44 1.57
CA ASP A 192 9.67 65.41 2.66
C ASP A 192 10.74 64.97 3.68
N PRO A 193 11.94 65.57 3.62
CA PRO A 193 13.02 65.26 4.55
C PRO A 193 12.73 65.71 5.99
N ALA A 194 11.83 66.68 6.20
CA ALA A 194 11.44 67.12 7.55
C ALA A 194 10.61 66.06 8.29
N SER A 195 9.98 65.15 7.56
CA SER A 195 9.05 64.14 8.05
C SER A 195 9.57 62.71 7.83
N SER A 196 10.89 62.50 7.86
CA SER A 196 11.54 61.23 7.52
C SER A 196 11.14 60.03 8.40
N ASN A 197 10.63 60.27 9.61
CA ASN A 197 10.09 59.25 10.51
C ASN A 197 8.66 58.80 10.16
N ILE A 198 7.96 59.54 9.29
CA ILE A 198 6.61 59.23 8.83
C ILE A 198 6.74 58.44 7.53
N LEU A 199 6.12 57.25 7.49
CA LEU A 199 6.15 56.42 6.29
C LEU A 199 4.97 56.70 5.37
N VAL A 200 3.75 56.81 5.91
CA VAL A 200 2.53 56.88 5.10
C VAL A 200 1.73 58.13 5.41
N GLN A 201 1.20 58.76 4.37
CA GLN A 201 0.16 59.77 4.50
C GLN A 201 -1.19 59.22 4.05
N LEU A 202 -2.18 59.33 4.95
CA LEU A 202 -3.52 58.77 4.83
C LEU A 202 -4.56 59.85 4.54
N ASN A 203 -5.63 59.45 3.86
CA ASN A 203 -6.81 60.30 3.68
C ASN A 203 -7.80 60.16 4.86
N GLU A 204 -8.67 61.14 5.05
CA GLU A 204 -9.67 61.21 6.12
C GLU A 204 -10.56 59.97 6.17
N LYS A 205 -11.03 59.53 5.00
CA LYS A 205 -11.93 58.37 4.89
C LYS A 205 -11.26 57.08 5.39
N LEU A 206 -9.97 56.90 5.09
CA LEU A 206 -9.20 55.73 5.51
C LEU A 206 -9.04 55.68 7.02
N LEU A 207 -8.97 56.83 7.70
CA LEU A 207 -8.92 56.88 9.17
C LEU A 207 -10.17 56.25 9.78
N VAL A 208 -11.35 56.55 9.23
CA VAL A 208 -12.62 55.97 9.71
C VAL A 208 -12.63 54.46 9.51
N ASP A 209 -12.18 53.97 8.35
CA ASP A 209 -12.17 52.54 8.03
C ASP A 209 -11.25 51.73 8.96
N ILE A 210 -10.16 52.32 9.45
CA ILE A 210 -9.25 51.71 10.44
C ILE A 210 -9.58 52.08 11.90
N GLY A 211 -10.72 52.76 12.14
CA GLY A 211 -11.19 53.14 13.47
C GLY A 211 -10.36 54.21 14.17
N LEU A 212 -9.69 55.07 13.41
CA LEU A 212 -8.94 56.22 13.88
C LEU A 212 -9.74 57.52 13.67
N THR A 213 -9.41 58.53 14.47
CA THR A 213 -10.04 59.85 14.38
C THR A 213 -9.10 60.84 13.69
N THR A 214 -9.46 62.12 13.55
CA THR A 214 -8.57 63.17 13.04
C THR A 214 -7.85 63.95 14.15
N ARG A 215 -8.09 63.62 15.42
CA ARG A 215 -7.63 64.42 16.57
C ARG A 215 -6.13 64.36 16.84
N ASP A 216 -5.51 63.21 16.65
CA ASP A 216 -4.11 63.01 17.05
C ASP A 216 -3.13 63.35 15.92
N GLY A 217 -3.59 63.41 14.67
CA GLY A 217 -2.85 63.84 13.48
C GLY A 217 -1.74 62.89 13.03
N GLN A 218 -1.15 62.13 13.96
CA GLN A 218 -0.14 61.10 13.75
C GLN A 218 -0.59 59.79 14.43
N TYR A 219 -0.46 58.69 13.72
CA TYR A 219 -0.91 57.37 14.15
C TYR A 219 0.20 56.35 13.97
N GLU A 220 0.36 55.48 14.96
CA GLU A 220 1.23 54.32 14.82
C GLU A 220 0.43 53.16 14.24
N LEU A 221 0.84 52.67 13.07
CA LEU A 221 0.17 51.58 12.37
C LEU A 221 1.12 50.41 12.14
N PHE A 222 0.54 49.22 12.05
CA PHE A 222 1.23 48.11 11.43
C PHE A 222 0.97 48.14 9.92
N ILE A 223 2.04 48.12 9.14
CA ILE A 223 1.99 48.06 7.69
C ILE A 223 2.48 46.68 7.29
N GLN A 224 1.69 46.02 6.46
CA GLN A 224 2.03 44.75 5.85
C GLN A 224 2.05 44.96 4.33
N ASN A 225 3.11 44.53 3.66
CA ASN A 225 3.08 44.44 2.20
C ASN A 225 2.02 43.43 1.80
N ASP A 226 1.28 43.72 0.73
CA ASP A 226 0.38 42.70 0.21
C ASP A 226 1.22 41.54 -0.32
N SER A 227 1.00 40.37 0.28
CA SER A 227 1.75 39.15 0.01
C SER A 227 1.25 38.49 -1.26
N ASP A 228 1.04 39.26 -2.33
CA ASP A 228 0.30 38.81 -3.52
C ASP A 228 1.21 38.30 -4.65
N ILE A 229 2.31 37.62 -4.28
CA ILE A 229 3.17 36.87 -5.22
C ILE A 229 3.38 35.43 -4.77
N LEU A 230 2.47 34.89 -3.97
CA LEU A 230 2.55 33.48 -3.63
C LEU A 230 1.22 32.81 -3.94
N ARG A 231 1.08 32.41 -5.22
CA ARG A 231 0.09 31.42 -5.68
C ARG A 231 0.40 30.08 -5.00
N TRP A 232 0.02 29.97 -3.74
CA TRP A 232 0.21 28.77 -2.94
C TRP A 232 -0.76 27.69 -3.37
N LYS A 233 -0.27 26.46 -3.41
CA LYS A 233 -1.06 25.30 -3.82
C LYS A 233 -1.92 24.83 -2.66
N LYS A 234 -3.16 24.44 -2.94
CA LYS A 234 -3.97 23.75 -1.93
C LYS A 234 -3.35 22.38 -1.66
N ILE A 235 -3.65 21.79 -0.49
CA ILE A 235 -3.12 20.46 -0.16
C ILE A 235 -3.54 19.41 -1.19
N GLU A 236 -4.74 19.57 -1.77
CA GLU A 236 -5.25 18.71 -2.85
C GLU A 236 -4.43 18.82 -4.13
N ASP A 237 -3.91 20.00 -4.44
CA ASP A 237 -3.08 20.23 -5.64
C ASP A 237 -1.69 19.63 -5.43
N VAL A 238 -1.11 19.79 -4.23
CA VAL A 238 0.16 19.14 -3.85
C VAL A 238 0.02 17.62 -3.90
N TYR A 239 -1.10 17.09 -3.40
CA TYR A 239 -1.38 15.66 -3.43
C TYR A 239 -1.49 15.11 -4.85
N LYS A 240 -2.24 15.77 -5.73
CA LYS A 240 -2.35 15.39 -7.16
C LYS A 240 -0.98 15.35 -7.85
N GLU A 241 -0.15 16.36 -7.62
CA GLU A 241 1.20 16.41 -8.22
C GLU A 241 2.10 15.26 -7.78
N LEU A 242 2.01 14.85 -6.52
CA LEU A 242 2.78 13.71 -6.02
C LEU A 242 2.27 12.38 -6.58
N ILE A 243 0.95 12.22 -6.75
CA ILE A 243 0.37 11.05 -7.44
C ILE A 243 0.87 11.00 -8.89
N ASP A 244 0.79 12.10 -9.62
CA ASP A 244 1.21 12.15 -11.03
C ASP A 244 2.70 11.82 -11.18
N LYS A 245 3.52 12.30 -10.24
CA LYS A 245 4.95 12.01 -10.19
C LYS A 245 5.23 10.53 -9.91
N GLU A 246 4.51 9.92 -8.97
CA GLU A 246 4.69 8.50 -8.63
C GLU A 246 4.21 7.59 -9.77
N SER A 247 3.10 7.95 -10.41
CA SER A 247 2.58 7.28 -11.62
C SER A 247 3.62 7.26 -12.75
N THR A 248 4.30 8.39 -12.94
CA THR A 248 5.37 8.54 -13.94
C THR A 248 6.60 7.70 -13.60
N ARG A 249 6.92 7.56 -12.31
CA ARG A 249 8.06 6.75 -11.82
C ARG A 249 7.85 5.26 -12.07
N ILE A 250 6.66 4.74 -11.74
CA ILE A 250 6.28 3.33 -11.96
C ILE A 250 6.31 2.98 -13.46
N THR A 251 5.84 3.89 -14.32
CA THR A 251 5.85 3.71 -15.78
C THR A 251 7.26 3.67 -16.38
N ARG A 252 8.24 4.36 -15.75
CA ARG A 252 9.63 4.35 -16.20
C ARG A 252 10.42 3.13 -15.74
N GLN A 253 10.04 2.48 -14.64
CA GLN A 253 10.70 1.27 -14.13
C GLN A 253 10.20 -0.02 -14.80
N SER A 254 9.10 0.04 -15.54
CA SER A 254 8.47 -1.08 -16.24
C SER A 254 8.80 -1.15 -17.74
N ARG A 255 9.68 -0.25 -18.23
CA ARG A 255 10.28 -0.24 -19.56
C ARG A 255 11.76 -0.56 -19.47
#